data_AF-A0A8G1UK23-F1
#
_entry.id   AF-A0A8G1UK23-F1
#
_cell.length_a   1.000
_cell.length_b   1.000
_cell.length_c   1.000
_cell.angle_alpha   90.00
_cell.angle_beta   90.00
_cell.angle_gamma   90.00
#
_symmetry.space_group_name_H-M   'P 1'
#
loop_
_entity.id
_entity.type
_entity.pdbx_description
1 polymer ?
#
loop_
_entity_poly.entity_id
_entity_poly.type
_entity_poly.pdbx_seq_one_letter_code
_entity_poly.pdbx_strand_id
1 'polypeptide(L)'
;MSFRPIDLAREHGLSTQAVRNYERAGVLPPADRSAHGYRRYGERHAAALRAFLALLPGHGHPGATAIMQAVNVGDLPAALRLVDDGHARLAEDRRTLDAVRTALDHLPADDPPAAPGTHIGPLAHRLGLRPATLRAWERAGLVSPPRDARTGYRVYPPAQVRELLLAEQLRRGGHGLARTAEILHHLRSAGSPEAVRPTLAAWQSRLTARGRALLTGAAALHAYLDHPAQPPLQPET
;
A
#
# COMPACT_ATOMS: atom_id res chain seq x y z
N MET A 1 13.59 33.12 12.44
CA MET A 1 14.96 33.14 11.87
C MET A 1 14.91 32.97 10.35
N SER A 2 15.87 33.54 9.61
CA SER A 2 15.97 33.44 8.14
C SER A 2 17.07 32.43 7.76
N PHE A 3 16.73 31.47 6.90
CA PHE A 3 17.62 30.40 6.45
C PHE A 3 18.00 30.59 4.98
N ARG A 4 19.25 30.27 4.64
CA ARG A 4 19.67 30.11 3.25
C ARG A 4 19.28 28.70 2.77
N PRO A 5 19.17 28.46 1.45
CA PRO A 5 18.87 27.14 0.89
C PRO A 5 19.76 26.00 1.41
N ILE A 6 21.03 26.31 1.71
CA ILE A 6 21.99 25.33 2.23
C ILE A 6 21.71 24.93 3.68
N ASP A 7 21.09 25.80 4.46
CA ASP A 7 20.81 25.56 5.88
C ASP A 7 19.64 24.55 6.00
N LEU A 8 18.57 24.73 5.21
CA LEU A 8 17.46 23.76 5.09
C LEU A 8 17.93 22.39 4.57
N ALA A 9 18.87 22.41 3.63
CA ALA A 9 19.33 21.20 2.97
C ALA A 9 20.21 20.35 3.91
N ARG A 10 21.12 21.00 4.66
CA ARG A 10 22.06 20.32 5.57
C ARG A 10 21.37 19.64 6.75
N GLU A 11 20.30 20.22 7.29
CA GLU A 11 19.54 19.62 8.40
C GLU A 11 19.04 18.19 8.07
N HIS A 12 18.81 17.89 6.80
CA HIS A 12 18.24 16.62 6.34
C HIS A 12 19.13 15.88 5.34
N GLY A 13 20.41 16.26 5.20
CA GLY A 13 21.34 15.63 4.24
C GLY A 13 20.93 15.79 2.77
N LEU A 14 20.12 16.80 2.44
CA LEU A 14 19.64 17.08 1.09
C LEU A 14 20.59 18.03 0.34
N SER A 15 20.43 18.08 -0.98
CA SER A 15 21.07 19.10 -1.81
C SER A 15 20.20 20.36 -1.88
N THR A 16 20.82 21.51 -2.10
CA THR A 16 20.09 22.77 -2.35
C THR A 16 19.17 22.68 -3.57
N GLN A 17 19.52 21.85 -4.55
CA GLN A 17 18.68 21.59 -5.71
C GLN A 17 17.44 20.77 -5.38
N ALA A 18 17.52 19.82 -4.42
CA ALA A 18 16.36 19.08 -3.94
C ALA A 18 15.33 20.01 -3.29
N VAL A 19 15.78 20.94 -2.44
CA VAL A 19 14.91 21.95 -1.82
C VAL A 19 14.20 22.80 -2.88
N ARG A 20 14.91 23.24 -3.93
CA ARG A 20 14.31 23.98 -5.06
C ARG A 20 13.29 23.16 -5.84
N ASN A 21 13.52 21.86 -5.99
CA ASN A 21 12.59 20.98 -6.67
C ASN A 21 11.31 20.80 -5.85
N TYR A 22 11.41 20.68 -4.53
CA TYR A 22 10.25 20.61 -3.64
C TYR A 22 9.45 21.92 -3.61
N GLU A 23 10.11 23.07 -3.62
CA GLU A 23 9.40 24.35 -3.78
C GLU A 23 8.67 24.43 -5.13
N ARG A 24 9.32 24.03 -6.24
CA ARG A 24 8.68 24.02 -7.57
C ARG A 24 7.50 23.05 -7.64
N ALA A 25 7.58 21.94 -6.91
CA ALA A 25 6.51 20.98 -6.79
C ALA A 25 5.40 21.43 -5.82
N GLY A 26 5.48 22.61 -5.21
CA GLY A 26 4.49 23.10 -4.24
C GLY A 26 4.51 22.35 -2.89
N VAL A 27 5.53 21.54 -2.63
CA VAL A 27 5.74 20.85 -1.34
C VAL A 27 6.17 21.84 -0.27
N LEU A 28 6.97 22.83 -0.65
CA LEU A 28 7.30 23.96 0.19
C LEU A 28 6.48 25.17 -0.26
N PRO A 29 6.10 26.08 0.66
CA PRO A 29 5.54 27.36 0.25
C PRO A 29 6.53 28.14 -0.64
N PRO A 30 6.04 29.06 -1.48
CA PRO A 30 6.90 29.85 -2.35
C PRO A 30 7.90 30.68 -1.52
N ALA A 31 9.18 30.63 -1.90
CA ALA A 31 10.22 31.33 -1.18
C ALA A 31 10.17 32.84 -1.44
N ASP A 32 10.37 33.62 -0.38
CA ASP A 32 10.58 35.06 -0.49
C ASP A 32 11.86 35.35 -1.30
N ARG A 33 11.92 36.54 -1.88
CA ARG A 33 13.10 37.03 -2.61
C ARG A 33 13.75 38.18 -1.85
N SER A 34 15.07 38.13 -1.71
CA SER A 34 15.87 39.27 -1.24
C SER A 34 15.82 40.42 -2.25
N ALA A 35 16.23 41.62 -1.84
CA ALA A 35 16.43 42.76 -2.75
C ALA A 35 17.34 42.44 -3.95
N HIS A 36 18.25 41.47 -3.80
CA HIS A 36 19.19 41.02 -4.83
C HIS A 36 18.67 39.80 -5.63
N GLY A 37 17.40 39.42 -5.48
CA GLY A 37 16.75 38.34 -6.25
C GLY A 37 16.96 36.90 -5.74
N TYR A 38 17.80 36.69 -4.72
CA TYR A 38 18.04 35.37 -4.13
C TYR A 38 16.84 34.84 -3.32
N ARG A 39 16.62 33.52 -3.35
CA ARG A 39 15.58 32.83 -2.54
C ARG A 39 15.96 32.87 -1.06
N ARG A 40 15.03 33.31 -0.21
CA ARG A 40 15.12 33.26 1.25
C ARG A 40 14.13 32.24 1.77
N TYR A 41 14.61 31.30 2.57
CA TYR A 41 13.76 30.36 3.29
C TYR A 41 13.64 30.82 4.74
N GLY A 42 12.56 30.39 5.40
CA GLY A 42 12.24 30.75 6.78
C GLY A 42 11.85 29.51 7.58
N GLU A 43 11.51 29.69 8.85
CA GLU A 43 11.07 28.61 9.74
C GLU A 43 9.88 27.83 9.18
N ARG A 44 8.94 28.50 8.50
CA ARG A 44 7.82 27.84 7.82
C ARG A 44 8.26 26.85 6.75
N HIS A 45 9.33 27.16 6.02
CA HIS A 45 9.88 26.26 5.00
C HIS A 45 10.57 25.05 5.62
N ALA A 46 11.28 25.24 6.74
CA ALA A 46 11.87 24.13 7.50
C ALA A 46 10.79 23.24 8.11
N ALA A 47 9.70 23.83 8.65
CA ALA A 47 8.54 23.08 9.14
C ALA A 47 7.85 22.30 8.02
N ALA A 48 7.64 22.91 6.85
CA ALA A 48 7.06 22.24 5.67
C ALA A 48 7.94 21.06 5.20
N LEU A 49 9.26 21.23 5.17
CA LEU A 49 10.19 20.18 4.79
C LEU A 49 10.18 19.01 5.79
N ARG A 50 10.18 19.31 7.10
CA ARG A 50 10.07 18.28 8.16
C ARG A 50 8.75 17.51 8.06
N ALA A 51 7.63 18.21 7.84
CA ALA A 51 6.33 17.57 7.64
C ALA A 51 6.33 16.67 6.40
N PHE A 52 6.84 17.17 5.27
CA PHE A 52 6.95 16.38 4.04
C PHE A 52 7.78 15.11 4.23
N LEU A 53 8.96 15.21 4.83
CA LEU A 53 9.84 14.07 5.06
C LEU A 53 9.21 13.05 6.04
N ALA A 54 8.46 13.51 7.04
CA ALA A 54 7.74 12.64 7.97
C ALA A 54 6.54 11.92 7.31
N LEU A 55 5.91 12.52 6.29
CA LEU A 55 4.81 11.91 5.54
C LEU A 55 5.29 10.81 4.57
N LEU A 56 6.53 10.89 4.06
CA LEU A 56 7.06 9.98 3.03
C LEU A 56 6.92 8.49 3.38
N PRO A 57 7.28 8.00 4.58
CA PRO A 57 7.24 6.55 4.84
C PRO A 57 5.81 5.99 4.97
N GLY A 58 4.82 6.84 5.26
CA GLY A 58 3.41 6.44 5.38
C GLY A 58 2.61 6.57 4.08
N HIS A 59 2.79 7.69 3.38
CA HIS A 59 2.01 8.07 2.20
C HIS A 59 2.74 7.86 0.86
N GLY A 60 4.04 7.59 0.89
CA GLY A 60 4.89 7.59 -0.30
C GLY A 60 5.07 8.99 -0.89
N HIS A 61 5.93 9.10 -1.89
CA HIS A 61 6.26 10.38 -2.51
C HIS A 61 5.05 11.09 -3.14
N PRO A 62 4.19 10.43 -3.96
CA PRO A 62 3.04 11.11 -4.56
C PRO A 62 2.02 11.58 -3.52
N GLY A 63 1.74 10.75 -2.52
CA GLY A 63 0.78 11.09 -1.46
C GLY A 63 1.26 12.24 -0.57
N ALA A 64 2.52 12.19 -0.12
CA ALA A 64 3.11 13.27 0.67
C ALA A 64 3.14 14.60 -0.10
N THR A 65 3.47 14.55 -1.40
CA THR A 65 3.45 15.75 -2.26
C THR A 65 2.05 16.33 -2.39
N ALA A 66 1.04 15.50 -2.68
CA ALA A 66 -0.34 15.96 -2.81
C ALA A 66 -0.87 16.58 -1.50
N ILE A 67 -0.57 15.96 -0.36
CA ILE A 67 -0.94 16.49 0.97
C ILE A 67 -0.32 17.88 1.19
N MET A 68 0.98 18.01 0.97
CA MET A 68 1.68 19.29 1.18
C MET A 68 1.24 20.37 0.20
N GLN A 69 0.99 20.02 -1.06
CA GLN A 69 0.42 20.94 -2.06
C GLN A 69 -0.93 21.48 -1.59
N ALA A 70 -1.85 20.61 -1.18
CA ALA A 70 -3.18 21.01 -0.70
C ALA A 70 -3.10 21.94 0.51
N VAL A 71 -2.24 21.62 1.48
CA VAL A 71 -2.01 22.50 2.65
C VAL A 71 -1.43 23.86 2.23
N ASN A 72 -0.43 23.87 1.35
CA ASN A 72 0.26 25.11 0.96
C ASN A 72 -0.61 26.05 0.12
N VAL A 73 -1.65 25.54 -0.57
CA VAL A 73 -2.65 26.37 -1.26
C VAL A 73 -3.88 26.69 -0.40
N GLY A 74 -3.90 26.25 0.86
CA GLY A 74 -4.99 26.53 1.81
C GLY A 74 -6.20 25.59 1.73
N ASP A 75 -6.14 24.50 0.95
CA ASP A 75 -7.20 23.50 0.86
C ASP A 75 -7.03 22.42 1.93
N LEU A 76 -7.27 22.82 3.19
CA LEU A 76 -7.23 21.91 4.33
C LEU A 76 -8.21 20.72 4.18
N PRO A 77 -9.46 20.89 3.73
CA PRO A 77 -10.37 19.76 3.49
C PRO A 77 -9.80 18.72 2.51
N ALA A 78 -9.15 19.12 1.42
CA ALA A 78 -8.51 18.18 0.51
C ALA A 78 -7.31 17.47 1.14
N ALA A 79 -6.49 18.19 1.91
CA ALA A 79 -5.36 17.59 2.62
C ALA A 79 -5.82 16.49 3.60
N LEU A 80 -6.88 16.74 4.37
CA LEU A 80 -7.42 15.78 5.33
C LEU A 80 -7.98 14.53 4.62
N ARG A 81 -8.71 14.69 3.51
CA ARG A 81 -9.17 13.54 2.70
C ARG A 81 -8.01 12.67 2.22
N LEU A 82 -6.91 13.27 1.76
CA LEU A 82 -5.72 12.52 1.32
C LEU A 82 -5.06 11.73 2.46
N VAL A 83 -5.10 12.28 3.68
CA VAL A 83 -4.66 11.59 4.89
C VAL A 83 -5.57 10.39 5.18
N ASP A 84 -6.88 10.60 5.18
CA ASP A 84 -7.90 9.57 5.40
C ASP A 84 -7.77 8.43 4.39
N ASP A 85 -7.57 8.74 3.11
CA ASP A 85 -7.32 7.75 2.05
C ASP A 85 -6.07 6.90 2.35
N GLY A 86 -5.04 7.51 2.95
CA GLY A 86 -3.85 6.80 3.44
C GLY A 86 -4.20 5.74 4.49
N HIS A 87 -5.01 6.11 5.47
CA HIS A 87 -5.49 5.21 6.52
C HIS A 87 -6.46 4.13 5.99
N ALA A 88 -7.37 4.50 5.08
CA ALA A 88 -8.30 3.57 4.45
C ALA A 88 -7.57 2.47 3.67
N ARG A 89 -6.52 2.83 2.90
CA ARG A 89 -5.66 1.88 2.20
C ARG A 89 -4.94 0.94 3.18
N LEU A 90 -4.38 1.46 4.26
CA LEU A 90 -3.74 0.62 5.29
C LEU A 90 -4.72 -0.37 5.94
N ALA A 91 -5.95 0.08 6.22
CA ALA A 91 -6.99 -0.78 6.79
C ALA A 91 -7.39 -1.92 5.83
N GLU A 92 -7.47 -1.62 4.53
CA GLU A 92 -7.73 -2.62 3.49
C GLU A 92 -6.59 -3.63 3.34
N ASP A 93 -5.33 -3.17 3.40
CA ASP A 93 -4.16 -4.05 3.37
C ASP A 93 -4.16 -5.01 4.56
N ARG A 94 -4.55 -4.54 5.77
CA ARG A 94 -4.68 -5.38 6.97
C ARG A 94 -5.79 -6.42 6.83
N ARG A 95 -6.97 -6.02 6.35
CA ARG A 95 -8.07 -6.97 6.07
C ARG A 95 -7.64 -8.06 5.11
N THR A 96 -6.85 -7.71 4.11
CA THR A 96 -6.31 -8.68 3.14
C THR A 96 -5.34 -9.65 3.80
N LEU A 97 -4.41 -9.16 4.61
CA LEU A 97 -3.50 -10.00 5.36
C LEU A 97 -4.25 -10.96 6.28
N ASP A 98 -5.26 -10.47 7.01
CA ASP A 98 -6.05 -11.29 7.93
C ASP A 98 -6.85 -12.37 7.19
N ALA A 99 -7.43 -12.03 6.03
CA ALA A 99 -8.10 -13.01 5.18
C ALA A 99 -7.15 -14.08 4.64
N VAL A 100 -5.93 -13.71 4.23
CA VAL A 100 -4.91 -14.68 3.79
C VAL A 100 -4.50 -15.60 4.93
N ARG A 101 -4.28 -15.07 6.14
CA ARG A 101 -3.96 -15.87 7.33
C ARG A 101 -5.08 -16.84 7.68
N THR A 102 -6.31 -16.35 7.71
CA THR A 102 -7.50 -17.17 7.99
C THR A 102 -7.66 -18.28 6.96
N ALA A 103 -7.45 -17.98 5.68
CA ALA A 103 -7.51 -18.97 4.62
C ALA A 103 -6.43 -20.05 4.76
N LEU A 104 -5.21 -19.68 5.17
CA LEU A 104 -4.11 -20.62 5.40
C LEU A 104 -4.31 -21.46 6.67
N ASP A 105 -4.83 -20.89 7.76
CA ASP A 105 -5.09 -21.63 9.00
C ASP A 105 -6.21 -22.68 8.82
N HIS A 106 -7.12 -22.48 7.87
CA HIS A 106 -8.16 -23.43 7.50
C HIS A 106 -7.76 -24.41 6.39
N LEU A 107 -6.53 -24.32 5.85
CA LEU A 107 -6.03 -25.34 4.95
C LEU A 107 -5.64 -26.59 5.75
N PRO A 108 -5.98 -27.79 5.26
CA PRO A 108 -5.48 -29.02 5.85
C PRO A 108 -3.95 -29.04 5.78
N ALA A 109 -3.31 -29.37 6.91
CA ALA A 109 -1.86 -29.39 7.07
C ALA A 109 -1.15 -30.43 6.20
N ASP A 110 -1.88 -31.44 5.72
CA ASP A 110 -1.30 -32.54 4.94
C ASP A 110 -1.41 -32.32 3.42
N ASP A 111 -0.31 -32.66 2.74
CA ASP A 111 -0.38 -33.20 1.38
C ASP A 111 -1.12 -34.54 1.44
N PRO A 112 -2.35 -34.65 0.89
CA PRO A 112 -2.94 -35.97 0.77
C PRO A 112 -1.99 -36.81 -0.11
N PRO A 113 -1.59 -38.01 0.34
CA PRO A 113 -0.62 -38.84 -0.36
C PRO A 113 -1.08 -39.03 -1.79
N ALA A 114 -0.22 -38.75 -2.79
CA ALA A 114 -0.44 -38.86 -4.24
C ALA A 114 -1.87 -39.24 -4.65
N ALA A 115 -2.83 -38.39 -4.28
CA ALA A 115 -4.22 -38.77 -4.41
C ALA A 115 -4.59 -38.58 -5.88
N PRO A 116 -5.34 -39.52 -6.49
CA PRO A 116 -5.85 -39.30 -7.83
C PRO A 116 -6.60 -37.96 -7.85
N GLY A 117 -6.28 -37.12 -8.84
CA GLY A 117 -6.87 -35.79 -8.92
C GLY A 117 -8.40 -35.87 -8.97
N THR A 118 -9.07 -34.89 -8.40
CA THR A 118 -10.54 -34.89 -8.26
C THR A 118 -11.19 -34.36 -9.53
N HIS A 119 -12.33 -34.91 -9.95
CA HIS A 119 -13.12 -34.34 -11.04
C HIS A 119 -13.96 -33.14 -10.59
N ILE A 120 -14.41 -32.32 -11.54
CA ILE A 120 -15.10 -31.06 -11.27
C ILE A 120 -16.38 -31.22 -10.43
N GLY A 121 -17.14 -32.30 -10.62
CA GLY A 121 -18.41 -32.54 -9.92
C GLY A 121 -18.23 -32.75 -8.41
N PRO A 122 -17.50 -33.80 -8.00
CA PRO A 122 -17.17 -34.04 -6.59
C PRO A 122 -16.46 -32.85 -5.93
N LEU A 123 -15.58 -32.18 -6.68
CA LEU A 123 -14.89 -30.98 -6.18
C LEU A 123 -15.84 -29.83 -5.91
N ALA A 124 -16.74 -29.54 -6.86
CA ALA A 124 -17.75 -28.50 -6.70
C ALA A 124 -18.66 -28.79 -5.49
N HIS A 125 -19.11 -30.04 -5.34
CA HIS A 125 -19.89 -30.46 -4.18
C HIS A 125 -19.12 -30.23 -2.87
N ARG A 126 -17.86 -30.65 -2.79
CA ARG A 126 -17.04 -30.46 -1.57
C ARG A 126 -16.88 -28.99 -1.20
N LEU A 127 -16.76 -28.10 -2.19
CA LEU A 127 -16.63 -26.66 -2.00
C LEU A 127 -17.97 -25.94 -1.80
N GLY A 128 -19.11 -26.65 -1.88
CA GLY A 128 -20.42 -26.01 -1.88
C GLY A 128 -20.67 -25.10 -3.10
N LEU A 129 -19.95 -25.34 -4.21
CA LEU A 129 -20.03 -24.55 -5.44
C LEU A 129 -20.77 -25.31 -6.53
N ARG A 130 -21.23 -24.58 -7.55
CA ARG A 130 -21.70 -25.19 -8.80
C ARG A 130 -20.50 -25.48 -9.70
N PRO A 131 -20.48 -26.57 -10.50
CA PRO A 131 -19.42 -26.81 -11.49
C PRO A 131 -19.22 -25.64 -12.45
N ALA A 132 -20.28 -24.90 -12.78
CA ALA A 132 -20.20 -23.69 -13.60
C ALA A 132 -19.33 -22.59 -12.96
N THR A 133 -19.33 -22.47 -11.62
CA THR A 133 -18.47 -21.54 -10.87
C THR A 133 -17.00 -21.90 -11.03
N LEU A 134 -16.66 -23.18 -10.88
CA LEU A 134 -15.28 -23.66 -11.09
C LEU A 134 -14.81 -23.43 -12.53
N ARG A 135 -15.69 -23.59 -13.53
CA ARG A 135 -15.38 -23.26 -14.93
C ARG A 135 -15.20 -21.76 -15.14
N ALA A 136 -15.94 -20.92 -14.42
CA ALA A 136 -15.75 -19.47 -14.46
C ALA A 136 -14.42 -19.06 -13.84
N TRP A 137 -14.02 -19.71 -12.74
CA TRP A 137 -12.74 -19.47 -12.08
C TRP A 137 -11.55 -19.93 -12.92
N GLU A 138 -11.67 -21.06 -13.61
CA GLU A 138 -10.68 -21.50 -14.62
C GLU A 138 -10.52 -20.46 -15.74
N ARG A 139 -11.63 -19.95 -16.30
CA ARG A 139 -11.58 -18.88 -17.33
C ARG A 139 -10.95 -17.58 -16.81
N ALA A 140 -11.11 -17.30 -15.52
CA ALA A 140 -10.49 -16.16 -14.86
C ALA A 140 -9.04 -16.43 -14.41
N GLY A 141 -8.47 -17.61 -14.71
CA GLY A 141 -7.08 -17.95 -14.41
C GLY A 141 -6.81 -18.27 -12.93
N LEU A 142 -7.83 -18.50 -12.10
CA LEU A 142 -7.63 -18.88 -10.70
C LEU A 142 -6.99 -20.27 -10.60
N VAL A 143 -7.35 -21.17 -11.50
CA VAL A 143 -6.82 -22.53 -11.64
C VAL A 143 -6.71 -22.95 -13.09
N SER A 144 -5.85 -23.91 -13.38
CA SER A 144 -5.67 -24.45 -14.74
C SER A 144 -5.55 -25.97 -14.68
N PRO A 145 -6.65 -26.70 -14.43
CA PRO A 145 -6.59 -28.14 -14.23
C PRO A 145 -6.13 -28.85 -15.50
N PRO A 146 -5.19 -29.81 -15.41
CA PRO A 146 -4.87 -30.65 -16.54
C PRO A 146 -6.10 -31.46 -16.98
N ARG A 147 -6.04 -31.94 -18.23
CA ARG A 147 -7.00 -32.90 -18.74
C ARG A 147 -6.39 -34.29 -18.71
N ASP A 148 -7.17 -35.26 -18.28
CA ASP A 148 -6.81 -36.68 -18.37
C ASP A 148 -6.63 -37.07 -19.84
N ALA A 149 -5.49 -37.66 -20.18
CA ALA A 149 -5.12 -37.95 -21.57
C ALA A 149 -5.99 -39.04 -22.22
N ARG A 150 -6.65 -39.89 -21.43
CA ARG A 150 -7.47 -41.01 -21.92
C ARG A 150 -8.94 -40.63 -22.07
N THR A 151 -9.45 -39.80 -21.15
CA THR A 151 -10.88 -39.46 -21.07
C THR A 151 -11.18 -38.02 -21.48
N GLY A 152 -10.17 -37.15 -21.56
CA GLY A 152 -10.31 -35.73 -21.88
C GLY A 152 -10.95 -34.88 -20.77
N TYR A 153 -11.32 -35.48 -19.64
CA TYR A 153 -11.94 -34.79 -18.51
C TYR A 153 -10.93 -33.99 -17.69
N ARG A 154 -11.41 -32.91 -17.06
CA ARG A 154 -10.61 -32.12 -16.11
C ARG A 154 -10.31 -32.94 -14.87
N VAL A 155 -9.06 -32.91 -14.45
CA VAL A 155 -8.56 -33.54 -13.23
C VAL A 155 -7.87 -32.47 -12.41
N TYR A 156 -8.36 -32.24 -11.19
CA TYR A 156 -7.82 -31.24 -10.28
C TYR A 156 -6.83 -31.92 -9.33
N PRO A 157 -5.52 -31.72 -9.50
CA PRO A 157 -4.53 -32.29 -8.58
C PRO A 157 -4.67 -31.67 -7.18
N PRO A 158 -4.16 -32.33 -6.12
CA PRO A 158 -4.24 -31.83 -4.75
C PRO A 158 -3.79 -30.37 -4.56
N ALA A 159 -2.75 -29.94 -5.27
CA ALA A 159 -2.29 -28.56 -5.26
C ALA A 159 -3.39 -27.57 -5.73
N GLN A 160 -4.05 -27.85 -6.86
CA GLN A 160 -5.15 -26.99 -7.35
C GLN A 160 -6.40 -27.08 -6.50
N VAL A 161 -6.65 -28.22 -5.87
CA VAL A 161 -7.73 -28.34 -4.87
C VAL A 161 -7.49 -27.38 -3.71
N ARG A 162 -6.26 -27.29 -3.19
CA ARG A 162 -5.91 -26.34 -2.14
C ARG A 162 -6.02 -24.89 -2.58
N GLU A 163 -5.57 -24.56 -3.79
CA GLU A 163 -5.77 -23.22 -4.35
C GLU A 163 -7.26 -22.85 -4.45
N LEU A 164 -8.13 -23.81 -4.80
CA LEU A 164 -9.57 -23.59 -4.85
C LEU A 164 -10.20 -23.44 -3.45
N LEU A 165 -9.70 -24.15 -2.45
CA LEU A 165 -10.12 -23.96 -1.06
C LEU A 165 -9.72 -22.57 -0.56
N LEU A 166 -8.49 -22.12 -0.83
CA LEU A 166 -8.03 -20.77 -0.54
C LEU A 166 -8.87 -19.71 -1.26
N ALA A 167 -9.13 -19.91 -2.55
CA ALA A 167 -9.97 -19.03 -3.35
C ALA A 167 -11.37 -18.87 -2.74
N GLU A 168 -11.95 -19.97 -2.28
CA GLU A 168 -13.26 -20.01 -1.65
C GLU A 168 -13.29 -19.23 -0.33
N GLN A 169 -12.29 -19.42 0.54
CA GLN A 169 -12.17 -18.66 1.80
C GLN A 169 -11.98 -17.16 1.56
N LEU A 170 -11.07 -16.78 0.66
CA LEU A 170 -10.87 -15.37 0.27
C LEU A 170 -12.17 -14.75 -0.27
N ARG A 171 -12.95 -15.54 -1.02
CA ARG A 171 -14.22 -15.09 -1.58
C ARG A 171 -15.30 -14.90 -0.50
N ARG A 172 -15.37 -15.77 0.51
CA ARG A 172 -16.23 -15.60 1.70
C ARG A 172 -15.83 -14.37 2.51
N GLY A 173 -14.54 -14.07 2.59
CA GLY A 173 -14.00 -12.84 3.19
C GLY A 173 -14.32 -11.55 2.43
N GLY A 174 -15.10 -11.60 1.34
CA GLY A 174 -15.54 -10.44 0.57
C GLY A 174 -14.61 -10.03 -0.58
N HIS A 175 -13.47 -10.70 -0.78
CA HIS A 175 -12.51 -10.30 -1.81
C HIS A 175 -12.97 -10.66 -3.22
N GLY A 176 -13.04 -9.65 -4.11
CA GLY A 176 -13.34 -9.81 -5.55
C GLY A 176 -12.54 -10.92 -6.26
N LEU A 177 -13.03 -11.39 -7.41
CA LEU A 177 -12.40 -12.50 -8.15
C LEU A 177 -10.99 -12.13 -8.64
N ALA A 178 -10.81 -10.90 -9.13
CA ALA A 178 -9.50 -10.37 -9.55
C ALA A 178 -8.50 -10.34 -8.39
N ARG A 179 -8.90 -9.77 -7.25
CA ARG A 179 -8.05 -9.72 -6.05
C ARG A 179 -7.70 -11.11 -5.50
N THR A 180 -8.65 -12.04 -5.55
CA THR A 180 -8.41 -13.45 -5.19
C THR A 180 -7.35 -14.06 -6.12
N ALA A 181 -7.44 -13.82 -7.43
CA ALA A 181 -6.46 -14.33 -8.40
C ALA A 181 -5.04 -13.78 -8.17
N GLU A 182 -4.90 -12.49 -7.87
CA GLU A 182 -3.62 -11.85 -7.55
C GLU A 182 -2.97 -12.47 -6.31
N ILE A 183 -3.75 -12.65 -5.23
CA ILE A 183 -3.26 -13.26 -3.99
C ILE A 183 -2.78 -14.70 -4.25
N LEU A 184 -3.56 -15.50 -4.97
CA LEU A 184 -3.18 -16.89 -5.29
C LEU A 184 -1.95 -16.96 -6.19
N HIS A 185 -1.78 -16.02 -7.12
CA HIS A 185 -0.59 -15.94 -7.96
C HIS A 185 0.68 -15.69 -7.14
N HIS A 186 0.63 -14.78 -6.16
CA HIS A 186 1.73 -14.53 -5.24
C HIS A 186 2.06 -15.73 -4.36
N LEU A 187 1.03 -16.48 -3.90
CA LEU A 187 1.24 -17.70 -3.12
C LEU A 187 1.91 -18.81 -3.96
N ARG A 188 1.47 -19.00 -5.21
CA ARG A 188 2.09 -19.96 -6.14
C ARG A 188 3.57 -19.70 -6.39
N SER A 189 3.98 -18.44 -6.40
CA SER A 189 5.39 -18.06 -6.59
C SER A 189 6.23 -18.24 -5.31
N ALA A 190 5.61 -18.37 -4.14
CA ALA A 190 6.29 -18.52 -2.85
C ALA A 190 6.48 -19.97 -2.35
N GLY A 191 5.66 -20.93 -2.81
CA GLY A 191 5.76 -22.36 -2.41
C GLY A 191 4.73 -22.80 -1.37
N SER A 192 5.08 -23.77 -0.49
CA SER A 192 4.15 -24.40 0.48
C SER A 192 3.55 -23.40 1.49
N PRO A 193 2.41 -23.72 2.15
CA PRO A 193 1.80 -22.86 3.18
C PRO A 193 2.76 -22.47 4.31
N GLU A 194 3.65 -23.36 4.72
CA GLU A 194 4.68 -23.13 5.74
C GLU A 194 5.74 -22.14 5.25
N ALA A 195 6.14 -22.27 3.98
CA ALA A 195 7.09 -21.36 3.33
C ALA A 195 6.54 -19.92 3.21
N VAL A 196 5.20 -19.76 3.26
CA VAL A 196 4.53 -18.46 3.21
C VAL A 196 4.50 -17.75 4.57
N ARG A 197 4.63 -18.47 5.71
CA ARG A 197 4.54 -17.86 7.06
C ARG A 197 5.53 -16.71 7.29
N PRO A 198 6.84 -16.83 6.95
CA PRO A 198 7.78 -15.72 7.08
C PRO A 198 7.39 -14.50 6.24
N THR A 199 6.85 -14.73 5.04
CA THR A 199 6.37 -13.67 4.14
C THR A 199 5.19 -12.91 4.75
N LEU A 200 4.25 -13.60 5.40
CA LEU A 200 3.11 -12.95 6.08
C LEU A 200 3.55 -12.17 7.31
N ALA A 201 4.49 -12.70 8.11
CA ALA A 201 5.04 -12.00 9.26
C ALA A 201 5.79 -10.72 8.83
N ALA A 202 6.56 -10.80 7.74
CA ALA A 202 7.21 -9.63 7.14
C ALA A 202 6.17 -8.62 6.63
N TRP A 203 5.09 -9.07 5.99
CA TRP A 203 4.00 -8.19 5.56
C TRP A 203 3.33 -7.50 6.75
N GLN A 204 2.97 -8.24 7.81
CA GLN A 204 2.42 -7.67 9.04
C GLN A 204 3.34 -6.59 9.61
N SER A 205 4.65 -6.89 9.70
CA SER A 205 5.66 -5.95 10.20
C SER A 205 5.72 -4.67 9.35
N ARG A 206 5.65 -4.78 8.03
CA ARG A 206 5.59 -3.62 7.12
C ARG A 206 4.31 -2.79 7.33
N LEU A 207 3.15 -3.42 7.49
CA LEU A 207 1.88 -2.71 7.76
C LEU A 207 1.89 -2.01 9.12
N THR A 208 2.51 -2.63 10.13
CA THR A 208 2.71 -2.01 11.45
C THR A 208 3.65 -0.79 11.35
N ALA A 209 4.78 -0.94 10.66
CA ALA A 209 5.72 0.16 10.42
C ALA A 209 5.06 1.32 9.65
N ARG A 210 4.32 1.02 8.58
CA ARG A 210 3.55 2.02 7.82
C ARG A 210 2.50 2.71 8.68
N GLY A 211 1.78 1.98 9.53
CA GLY A 211 0.81 2.55 10.47
C GLY A 211 1.45 3.54 11.44
N ARG A 212 2.62 3.21 12.00
CA ARG A 212 3.39 4.15 12.83
C ARG A 212 3.85 5.38 12.03
N ALA A 213 4.29 5.18 10.79
CA ALA A 213 4.70 6.28 9.92
C ALA A 213 3.54 7.23 9.58
N LEU A 214 2.33 6.73 9.36
CA LEU A 214 1.14 7.58 9.18
C LEU A 214 0.89 8.45 10.41
N LEU A 215 1.02 7.90 11.62
CA LEU A 215 0.88 8.67 12.87
C LEU A 215 1.96 9.76 13.00
N THR A 216 3.23 9.42 12.73
CA THR A 216 4.34 10.38 12.73
C THR A 216 4.13 11.49 11.70
N GLY A 217 3.70 11.15 10.49
CA GLY A 217 3.38 12.10 9.43
C GLY A 217 2.23 13.03 9.80
N ALA A 218 1.15 12.49 10.38
CA ALA A 218 0.01 13.29 10.85
C ALA A 218 0.41 14.28 11.96
N ALA A 219 1.23 13.84 12.92
CA ALA A 219 1.73 14.73 13.98
C ALA A 219 2.62 15.86 13.43
N ALA A 220 3.51 15.54 12.49
CA ALA A 220 4.36 16.54 11.85
C ALA A 220 3.56 17.52 10.97
N LEU A 221 2.53 17.03 10.28
CA LEU A 221 1.60 17.84 9.50
C LEU A 221 0.80 18.79 10.40
N HIS A 222 0.28 18.30 11.53
CA HIS A 222 -0.42 19.12 12.51
C HIS A 222 0.48 20.24 13.04
N ALA A 223 1.72 19.91 13.44
CA ALA A 223 2.70 20.91 13.86
C ALA A 223 3.03 21.95 12.77
N TYR A 224 2.98 21.56 11.49
CA TYR A 224 3.14 22.50 10.37
C TYR A 224 1.92 23.42 10.18
N LEU A 225 0.71 22.89 10.35
CA LEU A 225 -0.53 23.68 10.24
C LEU A 225 -0.63 24.77 11.30
N ASP A 226 -0.08 24.53 12.50
CA ASP A 226 -0.01 25.51 13.58
C ASP A 226 1.07 26.59 13.36
N HIS A 227 1.93 26.42 12.35
CA HIS A 227 2.96 27.39 12.05
C HIS A 227 2.37 28.58 11.31
N PRO A 228 2.46 29.82 11.86
CA PRO A 228 1.81 30.98 11.29
C PRO A 228 2.28 31.24 9.85
N ALA A 229 1.38 31.73 9.01
CA ALA A 229 1.77 32.26 7.71
C ALA A 229 2.77 33.40 7.95
N GLN A 230 3.94 33.31 7.31
CA GLN A 230 4.97 34.33 7.44
C GLN A 230 4.39 35.64 6.88
N PRO A 231 4.35 36.74 7.67
CA PRO A 231 3.89 38.02 7.15
C PRO A 231 4.83 38.47 6.02
N PRO A 232 4.31 39.15 4.98
CA PRO A 232 5.14 39.65 3.89
C PRO A 232 6.23 40.54 4.46
N LEU A 233 7.49 40.26 4.10
CA LEU A 233 8.64 41.04 4.57
C LEU A 233 8.51 42.49 4.08
N GLN A 234 8.61 43.44 5.01
CA GLN A 234 8.76 44.85 4.66
C GLN A 234 10.09 45.05 3.93
N PRO A 235 10.15 45.87 2.86
CA PRO A 235 11.40 46.12 2.15
C PRO A 235 12.40 46.80 3.10
N GLU A 236 13.63 46.26 3.17
CA GLU A 236 14.75 46.94 3.81
C GLU A 236 14.99 48.27 3.07
N THR A 237 14.93 49.37 3.82
CA THR A 237 15.04 50.76 3.33
C THR A 237 16.49 51.15 3.10
#